data_AF-A0A2E5RJM7-F1
#
_entry.id   AF-A0A2E5RJM7-F1
#
_cell.length_a   1.000
_cell.length_b   1.000
_cell.length_c   1.000
_cell.angle_alpha   90.00
_cell.angle_beta   90.00
_cell.angle_gamma   90.00
#
_symmetry.space_group_name_H-M   'P 1'
#
loop_
_entity.id
_entity.type
_entity.pdbx_description
1 polymer ?
#
loop_
_entity_poly.entity_id
_entity_poly.type
_entity_poly.pdbx_seq_one_letter_code
_entity_poly.pdbx_strand_id
1 'polypeptide(L)'
;MVTNTSKKTIFILKQLIPRGFELKTPNSGILPGESSVIEVIYNPSAKGKFKEKLKLYHSESNQPFFYEFRGEVKSFDPYSDIACPSFSNSNFRKLSFDVEIKVIDSISRKPLNKALIELSKGENYQQFYTNKEGLSNRKLDLGLFFVHIEFEGYESKSIQHYFNPKRRTVTITLVPKTKKDEPFSEIHINVISPSLLDTNSEELAKPEYSYIPLKETSENVENENFPIAKFEENNIVFLIDVSASMRGEDRLELLKKSMIQLTYMLRSVDKVTIITYSDDCQVVLSSTSAKNKNEIIKVIQGLEAGGTTFGGKAIRQAYKTLKKGYIQHGNNQIILATDGGFNGLGKSEERLYSFVKSKASKGMYLSALGYGKNKRGKQLIENLSNSGKGKYIYIESEKQANVEVNQMIMEQSLRD
;
A
#
# COMPACT_ATOMS: atom_id res chain seq x y z
N MET A 1 -8.03 13.58 -51.17
CA MET A 1 -6.89 13.16 -52.01
C MET A 1 -6.06 14.40 -52.31
N VAL A 2 -4.73 14.32 -52.24
CA VAL A 2 -3.82 15.44 -52.51
C VAL A 2 -2.85 15.02 -53.60
N THR A 3 -2.68 15.89 -54.59
CA THR A 3 -1.79 15.67 -55.74
C THR A 3 -0.55 16.55 -55.62
N ASN A 4 0.63 15.98 -55.83
CA ASN A 4 1.88 16.74 -55.82
C ASN A 4 2.11 17.41 -57.17
N THR A 5 1.93 18.73 -57.23
CA THR A 5 2.18 19.54 -58.43
C THR A 5 3.60 20.12 -58.50
N SER A 6 4.46 19.83 -57.52
CA SER A 6 5.84 20.31 -57.47
C SER A 6 6.78 19.38 -58.25
N LYS A 7 8.03 19.82 -58.46
CA LYS A 7 9.07 19.04 -59.16
C LYS A 7 9.83 18.07 -58.25
N LYS A 8 9.54 18.04 -56.95
CA LYS A 8 10.24 17.22 -55.94
C LYS A 8 9.24 16.39 -55.15
N THR A 9 9.68 15.31 -54.51
CA THR A 9 8.86 14.58 -53.54
C THR A 9 8.46 15.50 -52.40
N ILE A 10 7.16 15.56 -52.08
CA ILE A 10 6.65 16.38 -50.97
C ILE A 10 6.28 15.53 -49.77
N PHE A 11 6.54 16.07 -48.58
CA PHE A 11 6.10 15.52 -47.31
C PHE A 11 5.09 16.47 -46.69
N ILE A 12 3.92 15.95 -46.32
CA ILE A 12 2.92 16.73 -45.59
C ILE A 12 3.38 16.88 -44.14
N LEU A 13 3.54 18.12 -43.70
CA LEU A 13 4.08 18.44 -42.39
C LEU A 13 2.97 18.43 -41.35
N LYS A 14 3.12 17.63 -40.30
CA LYS A 14 2.18 17.51 -39.18
C LYS A 14 2.32 18.64 -38.14
N GLN A 15 2.92 19.76 -38.52
CA GLN A 15 3.10 20.91 -37.66
C GLN A 15 1.79 21.71 -37.59
N LEU A 16 1.42 22.19 -36.40
CA LEU A 16 0.30 23.11 -36.18
C LEU A 16 -1.11 22.51 -36.42
N ILE A 17 -1.29 21.19 -36.24
CA ILE A 17 -2.61 20.57 -36.27
C ILE A 17 -3.43 21.01 -35.03
N PRO A 18 -4.64 21.60 -35.18
CA PRO A 18 -5.45 22.05 -34.05
C PRO A 18 -5.86 20.91 -33.11
N ARG A 19 -6.15 21.24 -31.85
CA ARG A 19 -6.72 20.27 -30.89
C ARG A 19 -8.05 19.73 -31.42
N GLY A 20 -8.23 18.41 -31.36
CA GLY A 20 -9.39 17.70 -31.90
C GLY A 20 -9.19 17.15 -33.32
N PHE A 21 -7.98 17.25 -33.89
CA PHE A 21 -7.66 16.68 -35.20
C PHE A 21 -6.43 15.78 -35.15
N GLU A 22 -6.51 14.65 -35.84
CA GLU A 22 -5.35 13.83 -36.17
C GLU A 22 -5.17 13.75 -37.70
N LEU A 23 -3.92 13.68 -38.13
CA LEU A 23 -3.56 13.62 -39.54
C LEU A 23 -2.69 12.39 -39.80
N LYS A 24 -3.18 11.46 -40.62
CA LYS A 24 -2.35 10.38 -41.17
C LYS A 24 -1.95 10.70 -42.60
N THR A 25 -0.66 10.63 -42.83
CA THR A 25 0.00 10.98 -44.10
C THR A 25 0.86 9.80 -44.55
N PRO A 26 1.14 9.67 -45.85
CA PRO A 26 2.06 8.66 -46.36
C PRO A 26 3.46 8.86 -45.77
N ASN A 27 4.11 7.77 -45.35
CA ASN A 27 5.47 7.82 -44.78
C ASN A 27 6.53 8.06 -45.86
N SER A 28 6.30 7.60 -47.08
CA SER A 28 7.24 7.69 -48.22
C SER A 28 7.26 9.06 -48.91
N GLY A 29 6.40 10.00 -48.50
CA GLY A 29 6.14 11.23 -49.26
C GLY A 29 5.34 10.95 -50.53
N ILE A 30 5.01 12.01 -51.28
CA ILE A 30 4.22 11.96 -52.51
C ILE A 30 5.14 12.37 -53.66
N LEU A 31 5.35 11.48 -54.64
CA LEU A 31 6.23 11.76 -55.79
C LEU A 31 5.63 12.83 -56.73
N PRO A 32 6.44 13.52 -57.55
CA PRO A 32 5.94 14.50 -58.53
C PRO A 32 4.86 13.90 -59.45
N GLY A 33 3.72 14.60 -59.59
CA GLY A 33 2.60 14.16 -60.42
C GLY A 33 1.72 13.08 -59.80
N GLU A 34 2.13 12.46 -58.69
CA GLU A 34 1.33 11.44 -58.01
C GLU A 34 0.30 12.05 -57.06
N SER A 35 -0.75 11.26 -56.81
CA SER A 35 -1.77 11.57 -55.83
C SER A 35 -1.71 10.61 -54.66
N SER A 36 -1.94 11.11 -53.46
CA SER A 36 -2.07 10.27 -52.27
C SER A 36 -3.25 10.65 -51.40
N VAL A 37 -3.70 9.68 -50.61
CA VAL A 37 -4.71 9.89 -49.58
C VAL A 37 -4.05 10.47 -48.34
N ILE A 38 -4.70 11.47 -47.76
CA ILE A 38 -4.42 11.98 -46.42
C ILE A 38 -5.69 11.71 -45.61
N GLU A 39 -5.54 11.07 -44.47
CA GLU A 39 -6.66 10.78 -43.55
C GLU A 39 -6.71 11.88 -42.49
N VAL A 40 -7.88 12.50 -42.35
CA VAL A 40 -8.17 13.49 -41.32
C VAL A 40 -9.17 12.86 -40.35
N ILE A 41 -8.77 12.70 -39.09
CA ILE A 41 -9.63 12.22 -38.03
C ILE A 41 -10.07 13.42 -37.21
N TYR A 42 -11.37 13.59 -37.04
CA TYR A 42 -11.97 14.66 -36.23
C TYR A 42 -12.54 14.10 -34.94
N ASN A 43 -12.04 14.59 -33.80
CA ASN A 43 -12.53 14.30 -32.46
C ASN A 43 -13.34 15.52 -31.97
N PRO A 44 -14.67 15.51 -32.14
CA PRO A 44 -15.52 16.63 -31.75
C PRO A 44 -15.63 16.77 -30.23
N SER A 45 -15.77 18.00 -29.76
CA SER A 45 -15.96 18.35 -28.33
C SER A 45 -17.42 18.66 -27.97
N ALA A 46 -18.31 18.76 -28.96
CA ALA A 46 -19.73 19.04 -28.79
C ALA A 46 -20.57 18.39 -29.91
N LYS A 47 -21.88 18.22 -29.66
CA LYS A 47 -22.86 17.82 -30.69
C LYS A 47 -23.23 19.02 -31.57
N GLY A 48 -23.72 18.73 -32.77
CA GLY A 48 -24.27 19.72 -33.69
C GLY A 48 -23.46 19.90 -34.96
N LYS A 49 -23.83 20.91 -35.75
CA LYS A 49 -23.17 21.21 -37.02
C LYS A 49 -21.80 21.82 -36.76
N PHE A 50 -20.81 21.40 -37.54
CA PHE A 50 -19.46 21.94 -37.48
C PHE A 50 -18.95 22.28 -38.89
N LYS A 51 -18.05 23.24 -38.94
CA LYS A 51 -17.36 23.69 -40.15
C LYS A 51 -15.94 24.07 -39.76
N GLU A 52 -14.98 23.28 -40.20
CA GLU A 52 -13.58 23.40 -39.77
C GLU A 52 -12.67 23.53 -40.98
N LYS A 53 -11.59 24.31 -40.82
CA LYS A 53 -10.64 24.61 -41.88
C LYS A 53 -9.22 24.32 -41.38
N LEU A 54 -8.65 23.21 -41.86
CA LEU A 54 -7.29 22.80 -41.52
C LEU A 54 -6.28 23.53 -42.38
N LYS A 55 -5.30 24.14 -41.71
CA LYS A 55 -4.13 24.78 -42.33
C LYS A 55 -3.01 23.75 -42.38
N LEU A 56 -2.61 23.33 -43.58
CA LEU A 56 -1.60 22.29 -43.79
C LEU A 56 -0.40 22.84 -44.56
N TYR A 57 0.76 22.25 -44.33
CA TYR A 57 2.02 22.61 -44.98
C TYR A 57 2.64 21.39 -45.65
N HIS A 58 3.45 21.62 -46.68
CA HIS A 58 4.29 20.58 -47.27
C HIS A 58 5.74 21.07 -47.42
N SER A 59 6.67 20.13 -47.51
CA SER A 59 8.13 20.39 -47.50
C SER A 59 8.68 21.26 -48.62
N GLU A 60 7.88 21.68 -49.60
CA GLU A 60 8.33 22.44 -50.77
C GLU A 60 7.71 23.85 -50.84
N SER A 61 6.76 24.18 -49.97
CA SER A 61 6.14 25.50 -49.92
C SER A 61 6.11 26.07 -48.51
N ASN A 62 6.46 27.36 -48.40
CA ASN A 62 6.27 28.14 -47.18
C ASN A 62 4.82 28.66 -47.05
N GLN A 63 4.01 28.53 -48.11
CA GLN A 63 2.60 28.87 -48.07
C GLN A 63 1.76 27.65 -47.67
N PRO A 64 0.81 27.80 -46.75
CA PRO A 64 -0.10 26.73 -46.40
C PRO A 64 -1.11 26.49 -47.51
N PHE A 65 -1.60 25.26 -47.59
CA PHE A 65 -2.87 24.96 -48.26
C PHE A 65 -3.95 24.67 -47.22
N PHE A 66 -5.21 24.83 -47.60
CA PHE A 66 -6.32 24.67 -46.67
C PHE A 66 -7.22 23.52 -47.08
N TYR A 67 -7.66 22.75 -46.09
CA TYR A 67 -8.66 21.71 -46.27
C TYR A 67 -9.87 22.02 -45.40
N GLU A 68 -11.02 22.27 -46.03
CA GLU A 68 -12.28 22.60 -45.38
C GLU A 68 -13.21 21.39 -45.39
N PHE A 69 -13.80 21.07 -44.25
CA PHE A 69 -14.79 20.01 -44.14
C PHE A 69 -15.89 20.43 -43.17
N ARG A 70 -17.09 19.90 -43.41
CA ARG A 70 -18.33 20.25 -42.71
C ARG A 70 -19.13 18.99 -42.44
N GLY A 71 -19.86 18.98 -41.33
CA GLY A 71 -20.69 17.84 -40.96
C GLY A 71 -21.57 18.14 -39.76
N GLU A 72 -22.19 17.09 -39.23
CA GLU A 72 -23.02 17.15 -38.03
C GLU A 72 -22.68 16.02 -37.07
N VAL A 73 -22.29 16.38 -35.85
CA VAL A 73 -21.92 15.44 -34.79
C VAL A 73 -23.20 14.99 -34.08
N LYS A 74 -23.66 13.77 -34.41
CA LYS A 74 -24.84 13.14 -33.76
C LYS A 74 -24.53 12.67 -32.34
N SER A 75 -23.36 12.10 -32.14
CA SER A 75 -22.84 11.62 -30.87
C SER A 75 -21.32 11.63 -30.93
N PHE A 76 -20.70 11.79 -29.77
CA PHE A 76 -19.25 11.68 -29.63
C PHE A 76 -18.95 11.09 -28.26
N ASP A 77 -17.78 10.46 -28.14
CA ASP A 77 -17.27 10.04 -26.84
C ASP A 77 -16.57 11.25 -26.19
N PRO A 78 -17.11 11.83 -25.09
CA PRO A 78 -16.45 12.92 -24.38
C PRO A 78 -15.12 12.50 -23.73
N TYR A 79 -14.78 11.21 -23.82
CA TYR A 79 -13.57 10.59 -23.31
C TYR A 79 -12.64 10.06 -24.43
N SER A 80 -12.91 10.38 -25.70
CA SER A 80 -12.10 9.93 -26.86
C SER A 80 -10.64 10.42 -26.81
N ASP A 81 -10.39 11.60 -26.24
CA ASP A 81 -9.03 12.15 -26.10
C ASP A 81 -8.25 11.60 -24.87
N ILE A 82 -8.82 10.64 -24.12
CA ILE A 82 -8.18 10.04 -22.93
C ILE A 82 -7.21 8.91 -23.34
N ALA A 83 -6.51 9.10 -24.45
CA ALA A 83 -5.52 8.15 -24.92
C ALA A 83 -4.55 7.75 -23.79
N CYS A 84 -4.17 6.46 -23.77
CA CYS A 84 -3.15 5.95 -22.86
C CYS A 84 -1.91 6.85 -22.90
N PRO A 85 -1.25 7.08 -21.74
CA PRO A 85 -0.09 7.94 -21.67
C PRO A 85 0.94 7.54 -22.74
N SER A 86 1.23 8.46 -23.66
CA SER A 86 2.33 8.34 -24.60
C SER A 86 3.43 9.31 -24.19
N PHE A 87 4.69 8.93 -24.42
CA PHE A 87 5.84 9.81 -24.18
C PHE A 87 5.82 11.09 -25.02
N SER A 88 4.94 11.17 -26.01
CA SER A 88 4.86 12.27 -26.98
C SER A 88 3.82 13.34 -26.65
N ASN A 89 2.95 13.14 -25.65
CA ASN A 89 1.84 14.06 -25.38
C ASN A 89 1.74 14.43 -23.89
N SER A 90 2.31 15.58 -23.52
CA SER A 90 2.41 16.06 -22.13
C SER A 90 1.12 16.68 -21.57
N ASN A 91 0.09 16.90 -22.40
CA ASN A 91 -1.17 17.52 -21.99
C ASN A 91 -2.22 16.49 -21.52
N PHE A 92 -1.88 15.71 -20.50
CA PHE A 92 -2.83 14.78 -19.87
C PHE A 92 -3.80 15.53 -18.96
N ARG A 93 -5.07 15.64 -19.35
CA ARG A 93 -6.13 16.10 -18.44
C ARG A 93 -6.56 14.92 -17.56
N LYS A 94 -6.25 14.98 -16.26
CA LYS A 94 -6.77 14.01 -15.28
C LYS A 94 -8.29 14.04 -15.29
N LEU A 95 -8.92 13.00 -15.84
CA LEU A 95 -10.36 12.87 -15.84
C LEU A 95 -10.84 12.44 -14.45
N SER A 96 -11.48 13.36 -13.73
CA SER A 96 -12.17 13.07 -12.47
C SER A 96 -13.69 13.03 -12.67
N PHE A 97 -14.35 12.02 -12.09
CA PHE A 97 -15.80 11.82 -12.15
C PHE A 97 -16.33 11.33 -10.81
N ASP A 98 -17.62 11.53 -10.57
CA ASP A 98 -18.27 11.08 -9.35
C ASP A 98 -18.50 9.57 -9.38
N VAL A 99 -18.17 8.92 -8.27
CA VAL A 99 -18.39 7.51 -8.00
C VAL A 99 -19.24 7.34 -6.74
N GLU A 100 -19.95 6.22 -6.68
CA GLU A 100 -20.78 5.85 -5.54
C GLU A 100 -20.37 4.46 -5.03
N ILE A 101 -20.09 4.38 -3.73
CA ILE A 101 -19.77 3.13 -3.04
C ILE A 101 -20.87 2.87 -2.01
N LYS A 102 -21.55 1.72 -2.14
CA LYS A 102 -22.62 1.29 -1.23
C LYS A 102 -22.16 0.10 -0.39
N VAL A 103 -22.42 0.15 0.91
CA VAL A 103 -22.06 -0.91 1.86
C VAL A 103 -23.30 -1.42 2.58
N ILE A 104 -23.53 -2.72 2.49
CA ILE A 104 -24.70 -3.37 3.08
C ILE A 104 -24.32 -4.66 3.82
N ASP A 105 -25.17 -5.06 4.75
CA ASP A 105 -25.12 -6.38 5.39
C ASP A 105 -25.40 -7.49 4.33
N SER A 106 -24.59 -8.55 4.33
CA SER A 106 -24.75 -9.68 3.40
C SER A 106 -26.04 -10.49 3.60
N ILE A 107 -26.52 -10.59 4.85
CA ILE A 107 -27.70 -11.35 5.26
C ILE A 107 -28.92 -10.44 5.22
N SER A 108 -28.94 -9.39 6.03
CA SER A 108 -30.14 -8.55 6.19
C SER A 108 -30.35 -7.57 5.03
N ARG A 109 -29.32 -7.37 4.18
CA ARG A 109 -29.28 -6.38 3.09
C ARG A 109 -29.49 -4.93 3.55
N LYS A 110 -29.50 -4.68 4.86
CA LYS A 110 -29.64 -3.34 5.43
C LYS A 110 -28.37 -2.53 5.18
N PRO A 111 -28.49 -1.21 4.95
CA PRO A 111 -27.34 -0.34 4.83
C PRO A 111 -26.52 -0.29 6.12
N LEU A 112 -25.20 -0.31 5.97
CA LEU A 112 -24.28 -0.18 7.11
C LEU A 112 -23.83 1.28 7.21
N ASN A 113 -24.36 1.98 8.21
CA ASN A 113 -24.03 3.37 8.50
C ASN A 113 -22.69 3.48 9.22
N LYS A 114 -21.84 4.44 8.83
CA LYS A 114 -20.48 4.61 9.37
C LYS A 114 -19.56 3.41 9.16
N ALA A 115 -19.79 2.60 8.12
CA ALA A 115 -18.80 1.66 7.63
C ALA A 115 -17.61 2.46 7.08
N LEU A 116 -16.40 2.10 7.52
CA LEU A 116 -15.16 2.67 7.03
C LEU A 116 -14.89 2.10 5.64
N ILE A 117 -14.69 2.99 4.67
CA ILE A 117 -14.23 2.67 3.32
C ILE A 117 -12.84 3.27 3.16
N GLU A 118 -11.90 2.43 2.76
CA GLU A 118 -10.55 2.82 2.39
C GLU A 118 -10.36 2.56 0.91
N LEU A 119 -9.83 3.54 0.21
CA LEU A 119 -9.71 3.52 -1.24
C LEU A 119 -8.29 3.91 -1.64
N SER A 120 -7.58 3.03 -2.35
CA SER A 120 -6.19 3.26 -2.78
C SER A 120 -5.99 3.06 -4.28
N LYS A 121 -5.05 3.82 -4.85
CA LYS A 121 -4.57 3.71 -6.24
C LYS A 121 -3.09 4.14 -6.30
N GLY A 122 -2.19 3.16 -6.37
CA GLY A 122 -0.75 3.41 -6.23
C GLY A 122 -0.45 4.03 -4.87
N GLU A 123 0.27 5.16 -4.87
CA GLU A 123 0.58 5.93 -3.65
C GLU A 123 -0.59 6.82 -3.15
N ASN A 124 -1.65 6.99 -3.96
CA ASN A 124 -2.79 7.82 -3.57
C ASN A 124 -3.78 7.01 -2.72
N TYR A 125 -4.18 7.56 -1.58
CA TYR A 125 -5.04 6.89 -0.61
C TYR A 125 -6.09 7.85 -0.02
N GLN A 126 -7.32 7.37 0.18
CA GLN A 126 -8.43 8.12 0.75
C GLN A 126 -9.25 7.24 1.70
N GLN A 127 -9.68 7.81 2.83
CA GLN A 127 -10.61 7.17 3.77
C GLN A 127 -11.88 7.99 3.94
N PHE A 128 -12.98 7.28 4.09
CA PHE A 128 -14.27 7.90 4.33
C PHE A 128 -15.25 6.92 4.92
N TYR A 129 -16.39 7.44 5.37
CA TYR A 129 -17.45 6.65 5.98
C TYR A 129 -18.70 6.69 5.11
N THR A 130 -19.49 5.63 5.20
CA THR A 130 -20.85 5.64 4.67
C THR A 130 -21.78 6.50 5.52
N ASN A 131 -22.80 7.08 4.86
CA ASN A 131 -23.90 7.78 5.51
C ASN A 131 -24.96 6.79 6.05
N LYS A 132 -26.11 7.31 6.51
CA LYS A 132 -27.21 6.50 7.07
C LYS A 132 -27.76 5.49 6.06
N GLU A 133 -27.67 5.79 4.78
CA GLU A 133 -28.11 4.96 3.66
C GLU A 133 -27.03 3.98 3.19
N GLY A 134 -25.90 3.88 3.90
CA GLY A 134 -24.79 3.00 3.56
C GLY A 134 -24.00 3.46 2.33
N LEU A 135 -24.15 4.71 1.91
CA LEU A 135 -23.57 5.28 0.69
C LEU A 135 -22.41 6.22 0.98
N SER A 136 -21.46 6.29 0.05
CA SER A 136 -20.43 7.32 0.01
C SER A 136 -20.12 7.75 -1.42
N ASN A 137 -20.19 9.05 -1.68
CA ASN A 137 -19.95 9.63 -3.00
C ASN A 137 -18.60 10.33 -3.05
N ARG A 138 -17.77 10.05 -4.06
CA ARG A 138 -16.42 10.63 -4.18
C ARG A 138 -16.11 11.00 -5.62
N LYS A 139 -15.27 12.01 -5.79
CA LYS A 139 -14.71 12.35 -7.09
C LYS A 139 -13.38 11.64 -7.27
N LEU A 140 -13.28 10.74 -8.24
CA LEU A 140 -12.09 9.93 -8.47
C LEU A 140 -11.59 10.08 -9.90
N ASP A 141 -10.29 9.90 -10.08
CA ASP A 141 -9.70 9.74 -11.40
C ASP A 141 -9.97 8.34 -11.95
N LEU A 142 -10.00 8.20 -13.28
CA LEU A 142 -10.11 6.89 -13.94
C LEU A 142 -8.99 5.94 -13.50
N GLY A 143 -9.32 4.67 -13.18
CA GLY A 143 -8.31 3.64 -12.94
C GLY A 143 -8.75 2.49 -12.05
N LEU A 144 -7.82 1.56 -11.80
CA LEU A 144 -7.99 0.47 -10.84
C LEU A 144 -7.77 0.99 -9.43
N PHE A 145 -8.75 0.76 -8.55
CA PHE A 145 -8.65 1.06 -7.13
C PHE A 145 -8.78 -0.21 -6.30
N PHE A 146 -8.10 -0.23 -5.16
CA PHE A 146 -8.32 -1.22 -4.12
C PHE A 146 -9.26 -0.60 -3.09
N VAL A 147 -10.38 -1.27 -2.82
CA VAL A 147 -11.41 -0.83 -1.87
C VAL A 147 -11.37 -1.80 -0.70
N HIS A 148 -11.05 -1.31 0.49
CA HIS A 148 -11.15 -2.06 1.74
C HIS A 148 -12.27 -1.50 2.60
N ILE A 149 -13.06 -2.38 3.21
CA ILE A 149 -14.21 -1.98 4.02
C ILE A 149 -14.19 -2.67 5.36
N GLU A 150 -14.41 -1.88 6.40
CA GLU A 150 -14.53 -2.33 7.78
C GLU A 150 -15.80 -1.80 8.43
N PHE A 151 -16.44 -2.66 9.22
CA PHE A 151 -17.54 -2.26 10.09
C PHE A 151 -17.54 -3.12 11.35
N GLU A 152 -17.80 -2.50 12.50
CA GLU A 152 -17.72 -3.18 13.79
C GLU A 152 -18.74 -4.33 13.86
N GLY A 153 -18.28 -5.52 14.28
CA GLY A 153 -19.10 -6.72 14.30
C GLY A 153 -19.22 -7.45 12.96
N TYR A 154 -18.47 -7.04 11.93
CA TYR A 154 -18.45 -7.68 10.61
C TYR A 154 -17.03 -8.10 10.21
N GLU A 155 -16.93 -9.10 9.34
CA GLU A 155 -15.71 -9.44 8.62
C GLU A 155 -15.40 -8.34 7.62
N SER A 156 -14.15 -7.87 7.63
CA SER A 156 -13.66 -6.87 6.67
C SER A 156 -13.57 -7.47 5.27
N LYS A 157 -13.66 -6.62 4.26
CA LYS A 157 -13.64 -7.05 2.87
C LYS A 157 -12.79 -6.13 2.01
N SER A 158 -11.86 -6.73 1.26
CA SER A 158 -11.04 -6.07 0.25
C SER A 158 -11.50 -6.49 -1.14
N ILE A 159 -11.64 -5.54 -2.05
CA ILE A 159 -11.89 -5.79 -3.48
C ILE A 159 -11.02 -4.90 -4.36
N GLN A 160 -10.81 -5.30 -5.61
CA GLN A 160 -10.31 -4.42 -6.65
C GLN A 160 -11.47 -3.97 -7.53
N HIS A 161 -11.57 -2.68 -7.83
CA HIS A 161 -12.60 -2.13 -8.68
C HIS A 161 -12.01 -1.11 -9.66
N TYR A 162 -12.23 -1.33 -10.95
CA TYR A 162 -11.81 -0.40 -11.99
C TYR A 162 -12.89 0.65 -12.22
N PHE A 163 -12.72 1.82 -11.59
CA PHE A 163 -13.62 2.96 -11.76
C PHE A 163 -13.38 3.64 -13.09
N ASN A 164 -14.47 3.81 -13.85
CA ASN A 164 -14.49 4.59 -15.08
C ASN A 164 -15.90 5.21 -15.27
N PRO A 165 -16.10 6.12 -16.24
CA PRO A 165 -17.41 6.74 -16.47
C PRO A 165 -18.56 5.78 -16.81
N LYS A 166 -18.31 4.52 -17.16
CA LYS A 166 -19.33 3.47 -17.34
C LYS A 166 -19.51 2.59 -16.09
N ARG A 167 -18.48 2.52 -15.23
CA ARG A 167 -18.43 1.74 -13.97
C ARG A 167 -18.17 2.70 -12.80
N ARG A 168 -19.16 3.54 -12.50
CA ARG A 168 -19.06 4.56 -11.44
C ARG A 168 -19.56 4.07 -10.09
N THR A 169 -20.26 2.96 -10.05
CA THR A 169 -20.93 2.48 -8.84
C THR A 169 -20.46 1.09 -8.44
N VAL A 170 -20.33 0.84 -7.15
CA VAL A 170 -20.03 -0.48 -6.60
C VAL A 170 -20.80 -0.71 -5.31
N THR A 171 -21.42 -1.89 -5.17
CA THR A 171 -22.06 -2.33 -3.93
C THR A 171 -21.26 -3.46 -3.30
N ILE A 172 -20.92 -3.32 -2.03
CA ILE A 172 -20.07 -4.24 -1.29
C ILE A 172 -20.83 -4.74 -0.07
N THR A 173 -20.86 -6.06 0.08
CA THR A 173 -21.53 -6.76 1.18
C THR A 173 -20.54 -7.18 2.24
N LEU A 174 -20.84 -6.92 3.51
CA LEU A 174 -20.07 -7.42 4.66
C LEU A 174 -20.79 -8.57 5.36
N VAL A 175 -20.03 -9.54 5.85
CA VAL A 175 -20.57 -10.70 6.59
C VAL A 175 -20.50 -10.40 8.09
N PRO A 176 -21.62 -10.47 8.84
CA PRO A 176 -21.57 -10.34 10.30
C PRO A 176 -20.66 -11.41 10.91
N LYS A 177 -19.84 -11.02 11.89
CA LYS A 177 -19.12 -11.97 12.74
C LYS A 177 -20.14 -12.63 13.64
N THR A 178 -20.49 -13.87 13.35
CA THR A 178 -21.28 -14.66 14.30
C THR A 178 -20.57 -14.63 15.65
N LYS A 179 -21.28 -14.22 16.72
CA LYS A 179 -20.84 -14.56 18.07
C LYS A 179 -20.67 -16.09 18.04
N LYS A 180 -19.54 -16.60 18.52
CA LYS A 180 -19.45 -18.02 18.84
C LYS A 180 -20.63 -18.30 19.79
N ASP A 181 -21.66 -18.95 19.30
CA ASP A 181 -22.59 -19.63 20.17
C ASP A 181 -21.74 -20.60 21.01
N GLU A 182 -22.09 -20.74 22.29
CA GLU A 182 -21.51 -21.79 23.14
C GLU A 182 -21.57 -23.11 22.36
N PRO A 183 -20.51 -23.94 22.41
CA PRO A 183 -20.49 -25.19 21.66
C PRO A 183 -21.76 -25.96 21.96
N PHE A 184 -22.52 -26.31 20.91
CA PHE A 184 -23.62 -27.25 21.02
C PHE A 184 -23.14 -28.44 21.84
N SER A 185 -23.87 -28.79 22.90
CA SER A 185 -23.60 -29.99 23.71
C SER A 185 -23.36 -31.17 22.77
N GLU A 186 -22.22 -31.83 22.94
CA GLU A 186 -21.74 -32.93 22.11
C GLU A 186 -22.87 -33.91 21.79
N ILE A 187 -23.23 -33.99 20.51
CA ILE A 187 -24.02 -35.12 20.04
C ILE A 187 -23.05 -36.29 19.94
N HIS A 188 -23.14 -37.24 20.87
CA HIS A 188 -22.44 -38.51 20.77
C HIS A 188 -22.99 -39.29 19.56
N ILE A 189 -22.25 -39.23 18.46
CA ILE A 189 -22.46 -40.13 17.32
C ILE A 189 -21.46 -41.27 17.47
N ASN A 190 -21.96 -42.47 17.77
CA ASN A 190 -21.16 -43.70 17.68
C ASN A 190 -20.87 -43.98 16.20
N VAL A 191 -19.70 -43.55 15.73
CA VAL A 191 -19.20 -43.91 14.41
C VAL A 191 -18.46 -45.24 14.54
N ILE A 192 -19.07 -46.30 14.01
CA ILE A 192 -18.39 -47.56 13.74
C ILE A 192 -17.32 -47.27 12.69
N SER A 193 -16.05 -47.44 13.04
CA SER A 193 -14.92 -47.20 12.16
C SER A 193 -14.83 -48.29 11.08
N PRO A 194 -14.87 -47.96 9.77
CA PRO A 194 -14.35 -48.85 8.75
C PRO A 194 -12.85 -48.58 8.58
N SER A 195 -12.05 -49.64 8.72
CA SER A 195 -10.63 -49.63 8.34
C SER A 195 -10.49 -49.62 6.82
N LEU A 196 -9.76 -48.64 6.28
CA LEU A 196 -9.18 -48.62 4.93
C LEU A 196 -7.81 -47.95 5.09
N LEU A 197 -6.68 -48.68 5.20
CA LEU A 197 -5.92 -49.32 4.13
C LEU A 197 -5.78 -48.44 2.88
N ASP A 198 -4.58 -47.86 2.78
CA ASP A 198 -3.80 -47.45 1.61
C ASP A 198 -4.54 -46.84 0.40
N THR A 199 -4.39 -45.51 0.26
CA THR A 199 -4.03 -44.91 -1.03
C THR A 199 -3.25 -43.62 -0.81
N ASN A 200 -2.00 -43.63 -1.30
CA ASN A 200 -1.03 -42.54 -1.48
C ASN A 200 -1.58 -41.11 -1.37
N SER A 201 -1.22 -40.41 -0.30
CA SER A 201 -1.15 -38.96 -0.26
C SER A 201 0.30 -38.54 -0.51
N GLU A 202 0.58 -38.01 -1.69
CA GLU A 202 1.84 -37.31 -1.96
C GLU A 202 1.97 -36.12 -1.00
N GLU A 203 2.91 -36.23 -0.09
CA GLU A 203 3.32 -35.16 0.81
C GLU A 203 4.05 -34.11 -0.04
N LEU A 204 3.43 -32.93 -0.23
CA LEU A 204 4.09 -31.78 -0.86
C LEU A 204 5.35 -31.45 -0.06
N ALA A 205 6.50 -31.80 -0.61
CA ALA A 205 7.81 -31.55 -0.02
C ALA A 205 7.96 -30.07 0.33
N LYS A 206 8.16 -29.79 1.62
CA LYS A 206 8.62 -28.48 2.09
C LYS A 206 9.96 -28.17 1.39
N PRO A 207 10.17 -26.97 0.85
CA PRO A 207 11.44 -26.64 0.22
C PRO A 207 12.57 -26.73 1.25
N GLU A 208 13.63 -27.48 0.91
CA GLU A 208 14.89 -27.45 1.64
C GLU A 208 15.52 -26.06 1.49
N TYR A 209 15.63 -25.34 2.61
CA TYR A 209 16.37 -24.09 2.66
C TYR A 209 17.84 -24.39 2.93
N SER A 210 18.72 -23.96 2.02
CA SER A 210 20.17 -24.03 2.22
C SER A 210 20.60 -23.01 3.27
N TYR A 211 20.99 -23.52 4.44
CA TYR A 211 21.60 -22.75 5.52
C TYR A 211 23.02 -22.30 5.14
N ILE A 212 23.32 -21.02 5.31
CA ILE A 212 24.72 -20.55 5.42
C ILE A 212 25.01 -20.42 6.91
N PRO A 213 25.90 -21.24 7.49
CA PRO A 213 26.29 -21.10 8.89
C PRO A 213 27.00 -19.78 9.11
N LEU A 214 26.35 -18.86 9.82
CA LEU A 214 27.05 -17.76 10.47
C LEU A 214 27.56 -18.27 11.81
N LYS A 215 28.88 -18.12 11.99
CA LYS A 215 29.71 -18.61 13.09
C LYS A 215 28.96 -18.47 14.43
N GLU A 216 28.73 -19.61 15.10
CA GLU A 216 28.21 -19.65 16.47
C GLU A 216 29.11 -18.79 17.36
N THR A 217 28.60 -17.64 17.81
CA THR A 217 29.20 -16.93 18.93
C THR A 217 28.75 -17.63 20.20
N SER A 218 29.71 -18.33 20.77
CA SER A 218 29.71 -19.01 22.06
C SER A 218 29.17 -18.16 23.20
N GLU A 219 28.30 -18.80 23.99
CA GLU A 219 27.93 -18.53 25.39
C GLU A 219 27.22 -17.19 25.74
N ASN A 220 26.24 -17.31 26.64
CA ASN A 220 25.45 -16.21 27.23
C ASN A 220 26.33 -15.31 28.12
N VAL A 221 27.36 -14.67 27.56
CA VAL A 221 28.09 -13.62 28.25
C VAL A 221 27.17 -12.40 28.29
N GLU A 222 26.79 -11.96 29.49
CA GLU A 222 26.01 -10.73 29.65
C GLU A 222 26.76 -9.56 29.00
N ASN A 223 26.04 -8.78 28.22
CA ASN A 223 26.60 -7.65 27.50
C ASN A 223 27.11 -6.60 28.51
N GLU A 224 28.43 -6.44 28.61
CA GLU A 224 29.08 -5.52 29.55
C GLU A 224 28.63 -4.06 29.37
N ASN A 225 28.24 -3.67 28.16
CA ASN A 225 27.72 -2.33 27.86
C ASN A 225 26.24 -2.18 28.21
N PHE A 226 25.52 -3.28 28.49
CA PHE A 226 24.11 -3.28 28.86
C PHE A 226 23.86 -4.19 30.09
N PRO A 227 24.40 -3.86 31.28
CA PRO A 227 24.29 -4.70 32.47
C PRO A 227 22.88 -4.69 33.10
N ILE A 228 22.45 -5.83 33.65
CA ILE A 228 21.13 -5.98 34.28
C ILE A 228 20.92 -5.01 35.45
N ALA A 229 21.98 -4.72 36.22
CA ALA A 229 21.90 -3.85 37.40
C ALA A 229 21.55 -2.38 37.06
N LYS A 230 21.89 -1.91 35.85
CA LYS A 230 21.73 -0.50 35.45
C LYS A 230 20.47 -0.23 34.62
N PHE A 231 19.86 -1.27 34.07
CA PHE A 231 18.74 -1.12 33.14
C PHE A 231 17.57 -2.04 33.53
N GLU A 232 16.34 -1.53 33.43
CA GLU A 232 15.10 -2.28 33.67
C GLU A 232 14.83 -3.33 32.59
N GLU A 233 14.11 -4.41 32.94
CA GLU A 233 13.70 -5.47 32.00
C GLU A 233 12.88 -4.88 30.84
N ASN A 234 13.22 -5.26 29.60
CA ASN A 234 12.49 -4.83 28.42
C ASN A 234 11.36 -5.79 28.05
N ASN A 235 10.20 -5.24 27.73
CA ASN A 235 9.14 -5.87 26.96
C ASN A 235 8.97 -5.10 25.65
N ILE A 236 9.56 -5.62 24.57
CA ILE A 236 9.58 -4.98 23.25
C ILE A 236 8.60 -5.69 22.33
N VAL A 237 7.67 -4.92 21.77
CA VAL A 237 6.81 -5.36 20.67
C VAL A 237 7.28 -4.68 19.39
N PHE A 238 7.89 -5.44 18.48
CA PHE A 238 8.16 -4.97 17.12
C PHE A 238 6.87 -5.01 16.31
N LEU A 239 6.47 -3.86 15.78
CA LEU A 239 5.38 -3.72 14.84
C LEU A 239 5.97 -3.44 13.46
N ILE A 240 6.04 -4.48 12.62
CA ILE A 240 6.80 -4.46 11.37
C ILE A 240 5.86 -4.37 10.18
N ASP A 241 6.08 -3.35 9.35
CA ASP A 241 5.52 -3.26 8.02
C ASP A 241 6.14 -4.33 7.12
N VAL A 242 5.32 -5.20 6.55
CA VAL A 242 5.73 -6.18 5.55
C VAL A 242 4.99 -5.97 4.23
N SER A 243 4.47 -4.77 3.98
CA SER A 243 3.79 -4.45 2.72
C SER A 243 4.73 -4.50 1.52
N ALA A 244 4.17 -4.56 0.31
CA ALA A 244 4.97 -4.66 -0.92
C ALA A 244 5.96 -3.48 -1.12
N SER A 245 5.72 -2.31 -0.51
CA SER A 245 6.65 -1.17 -0.57
C SER A 245 7.94 -1.40 0.21
N MET A 246 7.92 -2.28 1.21
CA MET A 246 9.09 -2.66 2.01
C MET A 246 10.12 -3.51 1.26
N ARG A 247 9.85 -3.90 0.01
CA ARG A 247 10.81 -4.64 -0.83
C ARG A 247 12.06 -3.81 -1.10
N GLY A 248 13.24 -4.41 -0.95
CA GLY A 248 14.52 -3.80 -1.33
C GLY A 248 15.56 -3.85 -0.22
N GLU A 249 16.82 -3.69 -0.63
CA GLU A 249 17.98 -3.77 0.27
C GLU A 249 18.00 -2.65 1.33
N ASP A 250 17.48 -1.46 0.99
CA ASP A 250 17.41 -0.29 1.86
C ASP A 250 16.16 -0.24 2.76
N ARG A 251 15.35 -1.32 2.76
CA ARG A 251 14.10 -1.44 3.54
C ARG A 251 14.04 -2.72 4.35
N LEU A 252 13.26 -3.73 3.95
CA LEU A 252 13.03 -4.93 4.75
C LEU A 252 14.34 -5.67 5.05
N GLU A 253 15.26 -5.76 4.10
CA GLU A 253 16.54 -6.45 4.32
C GLU A 253 17.44 -5.67 5.30
N LEU A 254 17.46 -4.34 5.23
CA LEU A 254 18.17 -3.52 6.20
C LEU A 254 17.53 -3.60 7.60
N LEU A 255 16.20 -3.62 7.67
CA LEU A 255 15.45 -3.84 8.90
C LEU A 255 15.82 -5.17 9.55
N LYS A 256 15.82 -6.27 8.78
CA LYS A 256 16.21 -7.61 9.27
C LYS A 256 17.60 -7.58 9.88
N LYS A 257 18.60 -7.03 9.16
CA LYS A 257 19.98 -6.91 9.65
C LYS A 257 20.03 -6.11 10.97
N SER A 258 19.34 -4.98 11.02
CA SER A 258 19.26 -4.12 12.20
C SER A 258 18.68 -4.87 13.41
N MET A 259 17.59 -5.62 13.21
CA MET A 259 16.94 -6.38 14.28
C MET A 259 17.76 -7.58 14.76
N ILE A 260 18.49 -8.24 13.86
CA ILE A 260 19.39 -9.33 14.23
C ILE A 260 20.50 -8.80 15.14
N GLN A 261 21.13 -7.68 14.79
CA GLN A 261 22.14 -7.03 15.63
C GLN A 261 21.58 -6.65 17.01
N LEU A 262 20.39 -6.05 17.04
CA LEU A 262 19.71 -5.73 18.28
C LEU A 262 19.44 -6.99 19.13
N THR A 263 19.05 -8.09 18.51
CA THR A 263 18.78 -9.36 19.21
C THR A 263 20.03 -9.88 19.92
N TYR A 264 21.22 -9.69 19.35
CA TYR A 264 22.47 -10.03 20.02
C TYR A 264 22.74 -9.13 21.23
N MET A 265 22.39 -7.85 21.18
CA MET A 265 22.57 -6.91 22.30
C MET A 265 21.65 -7.19 23.50
N LEU A 266 20.41 -7.65 23.26
CA LEU A 266 19.40 -7.87 24.31
C LEU A 266 19.85 -8.89 25.37
N ARG A 267 19.45 -8.66 26.62
CA ARG A 267 19.80 -9.49 27.78
C ARG A 267 18.82 -10.65 27.91
N SER A 268 19.20 -11.71 28.60
CA SER A 268 18.35 -12.90 28.79
C SER A 268 16.99 -12.59 29.45
N VAL A 269 16.93 -11.56 30.29
CA VAL A 269 15.69 -11.08 30.95
C VAL A 269 14.75 -10.34 30.00
N ASP A 270 15.27 -9.75 28.92
CA ASP A 270 14.47 -8.98 27.97
C ASP A 270 13.56 -9.90 27.15
N LYS A 271 12.39 -9.38 26.74
CA LYS A 271 11.39 -10.11 25.97
C LYS A 271 11.07 -9.40 24.66
N VAL A 272 10.92 -10.19 23.60
CA VAL A 272 10.60 -9.74 22.25
C VAL A 272 9.32 -10.39 21.78
N THR A 273 8.43 -9.60 21.20
CA THR A 273 7.27 -10.04 20.43
C THR A 273 7.37 -9.41 19.04
N ILE A 274 7.08 -10.17 17.98
CA ILE A 274 7.08 -9.65 16.61
C ILE A 274 5.67 -9.75 16.04
N ILE A 275 5.16 -8.60 15.62
CA ILE A 275 3.89 -8.44 14.93
C ILE A 275 4.18 -7.89 13.55
N THR A 276 3.72 -8.57 12.51
CA THR A 276 3.77 -8.05 11.14
C THR A 276 2.43 -7.43 10.77
N TYR A 277 2.47 -6.44 9.90
CA TYR A 277 1.27 -5.89 9.27
C TYR A 277 1.50 -5.62 7.78
N SER A 278 0.53 -6.05 6.97
CA SER A 278 0.38 -5.65 5.58
C SER A 278 -1.10 -5.50 5.28
N ASP A 279 -1.74 -6.52 4.70
CA ASP A 279 -3.19 -6.64 4.52
C ASP A 279 -3.92 -6.97 5.83
N ASP A 280 -3.27 -7.76 6.68
CA ASP A 280 -3.73 -8.16 8.02
C ASP A 280 -2.61 -8.01 9.05
N CYS A 281 -2.95 -8.07 10.33
CA CYS A 281 -1.99 -8.00 11.43
C CYS A 281 -1.81 -9.38 12.07
N GLN A 282 -0.57 -9.89 12.10
CA GLN A 282 -0.26 -11.23 12.57
C GLN A 282 0.84 -11.19 13.63
N VAL A 283 0.67 -11.97 14.71
CA VAL A 283 1.75 -12.20 15.69
C VAL A 283 2.58 -13.35 15.16
N VAL A 284 3.77 -13.06 14.64
CA VAL A 284 4.68 -14.06 14.05
C VAL A 284 5.70 -14.58 15.07
N LEU A 285 5.91 -13.85 16.17
CA LEU A 285 6.63 -14.32 17.35
C LEU A 285 5.87 -13.88 18.59
N SER A 286 5.43 -14.83 19.42
CA SER A 286 4.87 -14.55 20.75
C SER A 286 5.93 -13.98 21.69
N SER A 287 5.54 -13.48 22.87
CA SER A 287 6.49 -12.96 23.86
C SER A 287 7.54 -14.01 24.21
N THR A 288 8.77 -13.78 23.74
CA THR A 288 9.89 -14.72 23.78
C THR A 288 11.07 -14.06 24.47
N SER A 289 11.67 -14.74 25.44
CA SER A 289 12.89 -14.25 26.11
C SER A 289 14.04 -14.16 25.12
N ALA A 290 14.83 -13.09 25.21
CA ALA A 290 16.05 -12.90 24.42
C ALA A 290 17.20 -13.84 24.83
N LYS A 291 16.97 -14.76 25.78
CA LYS A 291 17.78 -15.99 25.92
C LYS A 291 17.65 -16.89 24.69
N ASN A 292 16.49 -16.90 24.04
CA ASN A 292 16.22 -17.69 22.83
C ASN A 292 16.58 -16.91 21.55
N LYS A 293 17.81 -16.38 21.46
CA LYS A 293 18.25 -15.53 20.33
C LYS A 293 18.03 -16.19 18.97
N ASN A 294 18.34 -17.48 18.86
CA ASN A 294 18.19 -18.25 17.62
C ASN A 294 16.75 -18.31 17.13
N GLU A 295 15.78 -18.41 18.04
CA GLU A 295 14.34 -18.43 17.70
C GLU A 295 13.91 -17.07 17.14
N ILE A 296 14.30 -15.99 17.81
CA ILE A 296 14.01 -14.61 17.39
C ILE A 296 14.63 -14.32 16.01
N ILE A 297 15.91 -14.66 15.83
CA ILE A 297 16.65 -14.45 14.57
C ILE A 297 16.00 -15.22 13.42
N LYS A 298 15.58 -16.47 13.66
CA LYS A 298 14.91 -17.29 12.65
C LYS A 298 13.62 -16.65 12.16
N VAL A 299 12.81 -16.09 13.06
CA VAL A 299 11.58 -15.37 12.67
C VAL A 299 11.90 -14.10 11.88
N ILE A 300 12.92 -13.34 12.31
CA ILE A 300 13.35 -12.12 11.59
C ILE A 300 13.79 -12.44 10.16
N GLN A 301 14.61 -13.49 9.98
CA GLN A 301 15.10 -13.90 8.66
C GLN A 301 13.97 -14.29 7.72
N GLY A 302 12.91 -14.93 8.24
CA GLY A 302 11.74 -15.38 7.50
C GLY A 302 10.71 -14.29 7.15
N LEU A 303 10.93 -13.03 7.51
CA LEU A 303 10.01 -11.94 7.13
C LEU A 303 10.03 -11.73 5.61
N GLU A 304 8.86 -11.61 4.99
CA GLU A 304 8.73 -11.41 3.54
C GLU A 304 7.78 -10.25 3.21
N ALA A 305 8.14 -9.45 2.19
CA ALA A 305 7.34 -8.30 1.78
C ALA A 305 6.24 -8.68 0.76
N GLY A 306 4.99 -8.42 1.11
CA GLY A 306 3.81 -8.66 0.29
C GLY A 306 2.55 -7.97 0.83
N GLY A 307 1.51 -7.90 0.01
CA GLY A 307 0.24 -7.26 0.38
C GLY A 307 0.27 -5.73 0.37
N THR A 308 -0.84 -5.11 0.78
CA THR A 308 -1.00 -3.66 0.94
C THR A 308 -0.63 -3.22 2.37
N THR A 309 -0.97 -2.00 2.77
CA THR A 309 -0.58 -1.42 4.07
C THR A 309 -1.83 -1.02 4.86
N PHE A 310 -1.99 -1.50 6.10
CA PHE A 310 -3.02 -1.05 7.05
C PHE A 310 -2.43 -0.76 8.45
N GLY A 311 -2.02 0.48 8.70
CA GLY A 311 -1.30 0.85 9.93
C GLY A 311 -2.19 1.01 11.18
N GLY A 312 -3.40 1.57 11.03
CA GLY A 312 -4.21 2.03 12.18
C GLY A 312 -4.67 0.92 13.14
N LYS A 313 -5.06 -0.25 12.61
CA LYS A 313 -5.41 -1.45 13.42
C LYS A 313 -4.18 -2.07 14.07
N ALA A 314 -3.05 -2.05 13.36
CA ALA A 314 -1.80 -2.66 13.78
C ALA A 314 -1.29 -2.04 15.10
N ILE A 315 -1.33 -0.72 15.24
CA ILE A 315 -0.94 -0.03 16.50
C ILE A 315 -1.81 -0.47 17.69
N ARG A 316 -3.14 -0.56 17.51
CA ARG A 316 -4.02 -0.98 18.62
C ARG A 316 -3.74 -2.41 19.05
N GLN A 317 -3.50 -3.30 18.09
CA GLN A 317 -3.13 -4.68 18.36
C GLN A 317 -1.76 -4.78 19.06
N ALA A 318 -0.79 -3.96 18.66
CA ALA A 318 0.50 -3.88 19.33
C ALA A 318 0.35 -3.46 20.79
N TYR A 319 -0.43 -2.40 21.09
CA TYR A 319 -0.69 -2.01 22.49
C TYR A 319 -1.47 -3.05 23.29
N LYS A 320 -2.39 -3.78 22.65
CA LYS A 320 -3.09 -4.90 23.30
C LYS A 320 -2.11 -6.01 23.67
N THR A 321 -1.16 -6.30 22.78
CA THR A 321 -0.15 -7.33 22.99
C THR A 321 0.88 -6.90 24.02
N LEU A 322 1.39 -5.67 23.94
CA LEU A 322 2.28 -5.07 24.93
C LEU A 322 1.67 -5.12 26.32
N LYS A 323 0.38 -4.73 26.46
CA LYS A 323 -0.33 -4.75 27.73
C LYS A 323 -0.46 -6.17 28.32
N LYS A 324 -0.60 -7.21 27.49
CA LYS A 324 -0.67 -8.60 27.97
C LYS A 324 0.64 -9.07 28.58
N GLY A 325 1.77 -8.61 28.05
CA GLY A 325 3.11 -8.90 28.56
C GLY A 325 3.69 -7.81 29.47
N TYR A 326 2.85 -6.90 29.99
CA TYR A 326 3.33 -5.71 30.69
C TYR A 326 4.18 -6.06 31.91
N ILE A 327 5.38 -5.51 31.99
CA ILE A 327 6.32 -5.71 33.10
C ILE A 327 6.18 -4.50 34.03
N GLN A 328 5.77 -4.73 35.28
CA GLN A 328 5.76 -3.68 36.29
C GLN A 328 7.19 -3.24 36.62
N HIS A 329 7.43 -1.94 36.67
CA HIS A 329 8.78 -1.35 36.78
C HIS A 329 9.75 -1.72 35.64
N GLY A 330 9.24 -2.32 34.55
CA GLY A 330 10.00 -2.61 33.35
C GLY A 330 9.82 -1.54 32.26
N ASN A 331 10.68 -1.59 31.25
CA ASN A 331 10.52 -0.80 30.04
C ASN A 331 9.55 -1.51 29.08
N ASN A 332 8.36 -0.95 28.88
CA ASN A 332 7.35 -1.50 27.98
C ASN A 332 7.21 -0.62 26.75
N GLN A 333 7.67 -1.11 25.59
CA GLN A 333 7.75 -0.29 24.38
C GLN A 333 7.30 -1.02 23.11
N ILE A 334 6.69 -0.26 22.21
CA ILE A 334 6.46 -0.66 20.82
C ILE A 334 7.52 0.00 19.95
N ILE A 335 8.09 -0.76 19.01
CA ILE A 335 8.97 -0.25 17.97
C ILE A 335 8.29 -0.48 16.63
N LEU A 336 7.81 0.60 16.03
CA LEU A 336 7.22 0.60 14.70
C LEU A 336 8.33 0.65 13.64
N ALA A 337 8.39 -0.32 12.74
CA ALA A 337 9.35 -0.32 11.62
C ALA A 337 8.61 -0.28 10.28
N THR A 338 8.87 0.75 9.46
CA THR A 338 8.15 0.97 8.18
C THR A 338 8.96 1.85 7.22
N ASP A 339 8.64 1.80 5.93
CA ASP A 339 9.22 2.67 4.90
C ASP A 339 8.45 3.99 4.71
N GLY A 340 7.58 4.34 5.65
CA GLY A 340 6.67 5.47 5.52
C GLY A 340 5.29 5.09 4.99
N GLY A 341 5.09 3.81 4.66
CA GLY A 341 3.78 3.20 4.48
C GLY A 341 3.02 3.12 5.80
N PHE A 342 2.31 4.20 6.17
CA PHE A 342 1.32 4.14 7.23
C PHE A 342 -0.05 4.59 6.70
N ASN A 343 -0.66 3.74 5.87
CA ASN A 343 -2.01 3.97 5.38
C ASN A 343 -3.01 3.69 6.52
N GLY A 344 -3.92 4.63 6.78
CA GLY A 344 -4.95 4.47 7.81
C GLY A 344 -5.18 5.66 8.74
N LEU A 345 -4.46 6.78 8.55
CA LEU A 345 -4.55 7.96 9.41
C LEU A 345 -5.04 9.19 8.64
N GLY A 346 -6.29 9.16 8.19
CA GLY A 346 -6.96 10.35 7.66
C GLY A 346 -7.18 11.43 8.74
N LYS A 347 -8.42 11.96 8.85
CA LYS A 347 -8.83 12.95 9.89
C LYS A 347 -8.79 12.44 11.35
N SER A 348 -8.04 11.36 11.60
CA SER A 348 -7.91 10.65 12.87
C SER A 348 -6.48 10.67 13.42
N GLU A 349 -5.51 11.33 12.77
CA GLU A 349 -4.14 11.51 13.28
C GLU A 349 -4.14 12.03 14.72
N GLU A 350 -4.88 13.10 15.00
CA GLU A 350 -5.01 13.66 16.34
C GLU A 350 -5.58 12.66 17.35
N ARG A 351 -6.50 11.79 16.93
CA ARG A 351 -7.05 10.73 17.78
C ARG A 351 -6.03 9.62 18.01
N LEU A 352 -5.21 9.29 17.01
CA LEU A 352 -4.13 8.33 17.17
C LEU A 352 -3.04 8.90 18.09
N TYR A 353 -2.60 10.13 17.86
CA TYR A 353 -1.65 10.83 18.73
C TYR A 353 -2.19 10.90 20.16
N SER A 354 -3.47 11.24 20.35
CA SER A 354 -4.11 11.24 21.67
C SER A 354 -4.17 9.85 22.30
N PHE A 355 -4.47 8.82 21.51
CA PHE A 355 -4.46 7.43 21.97
C PHE A 355 -3.07 6.99 22.40
N VAL A 356 -2.05 7.22 21.58
CA VAL A 356 -0.65 6.90 21.85
C VAL A 356 -0.15 7.68 23.07
N LYS A 357 -0.46 8.97 23.17
CA LYS A 357 -0.15 9.82 24.34
C LYS A 357 -0.79 9.29 25.62
N SER A 358 -2.03 8.81 25.56
CA SER A 358 -2.72 8.17 26.69
C SER A 358 -2.12 6.81 27.08
N LYS A 359 -1.48 6.11 26.15
CA LYS A 359 -0.73 4.87 26.45
C LYS A 359 0.63 5.18 27.05
N ALA A 360 1.34 6.17 26.52
CA ALA A 360 2.61 6.64 27.05
C ALA A 360 2.47 7.17 28.50
N SER A 361 1.35 7.84 28.83
CA SER A 361 1.07 8.24 30.22
C SER A 361 0.82 7.07 31.18
N LYS A 362 0.74 5.84 30.67
CA LYS A 362 0.57 4.59 31.42
C LYS A 362 1.81 3.69 31.33
N GLY A 363 2.97 4.26 31.01
CA GLY A 363 4.24 3.52 30.91
C GLY A 363 4.37 2.61 29.69
N MET A 364 3.56 2.81 28.65
CA MET A 364 3.66 2.06 27.39
C MET A 364 4.11 2.98 26.25
N TYR A 365 5.39 2.94 25.92
CA TYR A 365 6.04 3.86 24.99
C TYR A 365 5.95 3.39 23.54
N LEU A 366 6.13 4.32 22.60
CA LEU A 366 6.19 4.01 21.16
C LEU A 366 7.33 4.79 20.52
N SER A 367 8.30 4.05 19.99
CA SER A 367 9.37 4.52 19.13
C SER A 367 9.15 4.04 17.70
N ALA A 368 9.83 4.63 16.73
CA ALA A 368 9.75 4.20 15.35
C ALA A 368 11.07 4.27 14.60
N LEU A 369 11.24 3.31 13.68
CA LEU A 369 12.35 3.14 12.77
C LEU A 369 11.83 3.34 11.35
N GLY A 370 12.29 4.41 10.70
CA GLY A 370 11.97 4.72 9.31
C GLY A 370 13.02 4.15 8.36
N TYR A 371 12.58 3.54 7.27
CA TYR A 371 13.44 3.00 6.21
C TYR A 371 13.11 3.61 4.84
N GLY A 372 14.01 3.49 3.87
CA GLY A 372 13.79 3.95 2.49
C GLY A 372 13.53 5.46 2.31
N LYS A 373 13.14 5.87 1.10
CA LYS A 373 13.20 7.27 0.65
C LYS A 373 11.91 8.10 0.80
N ASN A 374 10.83 7.53 1.34
CA ASN A 374 9.53 8.21 1.41
C ASN A 374 9.53 9.36 2.42
N LYS A 375 9.60 10.61 1.98
CA LYS A 375 9.71 11.78 2.88
C LYS A 375 8.41 12.11 3.63
N ARG A 376 7.23 11.84 3.05
CA ARG A 376 5.94 12.26 3.62
C ARG A 376 5.49 11.36 4.77
N GLY A 377 5.70 10.05 4.64
CA GLY A 377 5.41 9.09 5.72
C GLY A 377 6.25 9.35 6.98
N LYS A 378 7.50 9.81 6.80
CA LYS A 378 8.45 10.06 7.90
C LYS A 378 7.94 11.11 8.90
N GLN A 379 7.38 12.21 8.42
CA GLN A 379 6.87 13.28 9.31
C GLN A 379 5.72 12.80 10.20
N LEU A 380 4.84 11.94 9.67
CA LEU A 380 3.73 11.38 10.44
C LEU A 380 4.23 10.42 11.52
N ILE A 381 5.17 9.55 11.17
CA ILE A 381 5.74 8.55 12.08
C ILE A 381 6.56 9.22 13.19
N GLU A 382 7.25 10.31 12.85
CA GLU A 382 7.96 11.14 13.81
C GLU A 382 7.01 11.75 14.85
N ASN A 383 5.91 12.38 14.40
CA ASN A 383 4.89 12.94 15.30
C ASN A 383 4.25 11.87 16.21
N LEU A 384 4.05 10.67 15.66
CA LEU A 384 3.52 9.54 16.40
C LEU A 384 4.47 9.08 17.51
N SER A 385 5.76 8.96 17.21
CA SER A 385 6.80 8.56 18.17
C SER A 385 6.96 9.59 19.28
N ASN A 386 6.93 10.88 18.93
CA ASN A 386 6.94 11.99 19.88
C ASN A 386 5.72 11.92 20.83
N SER A 387 4.54 11.62 20.29
CA SER A 387 3.33 11.41 21.10
C SER A 387 3.45 10.20 22.02
N GLY A 388 4.22 9.19 21.62
CA GLY A 388 4.51 7.96 22.38
C GLY A 388 5.58 8.11 23.44
N LYS A 389 6.14 9.32 23.62
CA LYS A 389 7.36 9.57 24.41
C LYS A 389 8.54 8.67 24.00
N GLY A 390 8.56 8.20 22.75
CA GLY A 390 9.67 7.44 22.19
C GLY A 390 10.53 8.28 21.25
N LYS A 391 11.36 7.60 20.45
CA LYS A 391 12.22 8.25 19.46
C LYS A 391 11.83 7.84 18.05
N TYR A 392 12.06 8.73 17.10
CA TYR A 392 12.04 8.42 15.68
C TYR A 392 13.48 8.38 15.16
N ILE A 393 13.84 7.29 14.50
CA ILE A 393 15.17 7.08 13.94
C ILE A 393 15.02 6.72 12.46
N TYR A 394 15.71 7.45 11.60
CA TYR A 394 15.75 7.15 10.18
C TYR A 394 17.02 6.36 9.85
N ILE A 395 16.85 5.14 9.36
CA ILE A 395 17.92 4.17 9.17
C ILE A 395 18.38 4.18 7.71
N GLU A 396 19.61 4.63 7.48
CA GLU A 396 20.24 4.68 6.14
C GLU A 396 21.30 3.59 5.96
N SER A 397 21.82 3.01 7.05
CA SER A 397 22.85 1.98 7.00
C SER A 397 22.81 1.05 8.20
N GLU A 398 23.39 -0.15 8.04
CA GLU A 398 23.48 -1.16 9.10
C GLU A 398 24.30 -0.65 10.29
N LYS A 399 25.40 0.08 10.00
CA LYS A 399 26.26 0.67 11.03
C LYS A 399 25.50 1.69 11.88
N GLN A 400 24.72 2.55 11.24
CA GLN A 400 23.88 3.53 11.93
C GLN A 400 22.82 2.81 12.79
N ALA A 401 22.14 1.81 12.23
CA ALA A 401 21.14 1.06 12.96
C ALA A 401 21.68 0.40 14.22
N ASN A 402 22.86 -0.22 14.11
CA ASN A 402 23.51 -0.85 15.26
C ASN A 402 23.85 0.14 16.38
N VAL A 403 24.14 1.40 16.07
CA VAL A 403 24.45 2.39 17.10
C VAL A 403 23.16 3.00 17.66
N GLU A 404 22.32 3.56 16.79
CA GLU A 404 21.20 4.40 17.22
C GLU A 404 20.04 3.58 17.80
N VAL A 405 19.75 2.39 17.26
CA VAL A 405 18.68 1.53 17.79
C VAL A 405 19.08 0.97 19.16
N ASN A 406 20.32 0.51 19.30
CA ASN A 406 20.84 -0.01 20.57
C ASN A 406 20.85 1.09 21.64
N GLN A 407 21.34 2.28 21.30
CA GLN A 407 21.34 3.42 22.22
C GLN A 407 19.92 3.81 22.64
N MET A 408 18.95 3.83 21.71
CA MET A 408 17.55 4.11 22.02
C MET A 408 16.97 3.12 23.04
N ILE A 409 17.20 1.81 22.83
CA ILE A 409 16.75 0.78 23.77
C ILE A 409 17.38 0.98 25.15
N MET A 410 18.69 1.20 25.20
CA MET A 410 19.42 1.40 26.45
C MET A 410 18.89 2.61 27.22
N GLU A 411 18.77 3.77 26.57
CA GLU A 411 18.30 5.00 27.21
C GLU A 411 16.87 4.88 27.73
N GLN A 412 15.98 4.20 27.00
CA GLN A 412 14.60 3.97 27.43
C GLN A 412 14.48 2.93 28.55
N SER A 413 15.54 2.16 28.79
CA SER A 413 15.58 1.12 29.82
C SER A 413 16.34 1.56 31.06
N LEU A 414 16.79 2.80 31.17
CA LEU A 414 17.51 3.24 32.38
C LEU A 414 16.61 3.10 33.61
N ARG A 415 17.16 2.56 34.69
CA ARG A 415 16.49 2.57 35.99
C ARG A 415 16.48 4.00 36.52
N ASP A 416 15.29 4.51 36.88
CA ASP A 416 15.11 5.82 37.52
C ASP A 416 15.61 5.83 38.97
#